data_AF-A0A4Q3VS50-F1
#
_entry.id   AF-A0A4Q3VS50-F1
#
_cell.length_a   1.000
_cell.length_b   1.000
_cell.length_c   1.000
_cell.angle_alpha   90.00
_cell.angle_beta   90.00
_cell.angle_gamma   90.00
#
_symmetry.space_group_name_H-M   'P 1'
#
loop_
_entity.id
_entity.type
_entity.pdbx_description
1 polymer ?
#
loop_
_entity_poly.entity_id
_entity_poly.type
_entity_poly.pdbx_seq_one_letter_code
_entity_poly.pdbx_strand_id
1 'polypeptide(L)'
;ADRLALESSTVTPPVKRMEQAGLLERRRSTEDERQVNVFLTDAGRDLLRQSKCLGDTLVERSKMTPAAVQGLNEQMQVFLAAVSEG
;
A
#
# COMPACT_ATOMS: atom_id res chain seq x y z
N ALA A 1 8.75 -0.18 0.52
CA ALA A 1 8.13 -1.01 1.57
C ALA A 1 7.94 -0.18 2.83
N ASP A 2 8.89 0.71 3.10
CA ASP A 2 8.98 1.64 4.23
C ASP A 2 7.71 2.47 4.43
N ARG A 3 7.10 3.01 3.36
CA ARG A 3 5.82 3.74 3.44
C ARG A 3 4.64 2.91 3.94
N LEU A 4 4.72 1.59 3.85
CA LEU A 4 3.69 0.67 4.33
C LEU A 4 4.03 0.10 5.71
N ALA A 5 5.17 0.48 6.31
CA ALA A 5 5.72 -0.13 7.53
C ALA A 5 5.76 -1.66 7.45
N LEU A 6 6.08 -2.20 6.27
CA LEU A 6 6.20 -3.63 6.02
C LEU A 6 7.62 -3.98 5.59
N GLU A 7 8.09 -5.12 6.08
CA GLU A 7 9.30 -5.75 5.57
C GLU A 7 9.18 -6.06 4.07
N SER A 8 10.29 -5.94 3.34
CA SER A 8 10.33 -6.24 1.90
C SER A 8 9.90 -7.68 1.59
N SER A 9 10.24 -8.61 2.49
CA SER A 9 9.82 -10.02 2.44
C SER A 9 8.30 -10.19 2.52
N THR A 10 7.60 -9.30 3.21
CA THR A 10 6.14 -9.31 3.37
C THR A 10 5.42 -8.67 2.19
N VAL A 11 6.04 -7.70 1.52
CA VAL A 11 5.48 -7.02 0.34
C VAL A 11 5.63 -7.85 -0.94
N THR A 12 6.67 -8.68 -1.03
CA THR A 12 7.00 -9.44 -2.24
C THR A 12 5.88 -10.40 -2.69
N PRO A 13 5.28 -11.25 -1.81
CA PRO A 13 4.22 -12.16 -2.25
C PRO A 13 2.94 -11.46 -2.73
N PRO A 14 2.41 -10.42 -2.06
CA PRO A 14 1.30 -9.62 -2.59
C PRO A 14 1.59 -8.99 -3.95
N VAL A 15 2.76 -8.35 -4.13
CA VAL A 15 3.13 -7.71 -5.40
C VAL A 15 3.20 -8.73 -6.54
N LYS A 16 3.80 -9.89 -6.29
CA LYS A 16 3.87 -10.97 -7.29
C LYS A 16 2.48 -11.47 -7.69
N ARG A 17 1.55 -11.63 -6.74
CA ARG A 17 0.17 -12.03 -7.04
C ARG A 17 -0.57 -10.97 -7.87
N MET A 18 -0.39 -9.69 -7.54
CA MET A 18 -1.03 -8.60 -8.29
C MET A 18 -0.46 -8.43 -9.70
N GLU A 19 0.85 -8.67 -9.89
CA GLU A 19 1.47 -8.75 -11.22
C GLU A 19 0.91 -9.91 -12.04
N GLN A 20 0.79 -11.11 -11.45
CA GLN A 20 0.18 -12.27 -12.11
C GLN A 20 -1.29 -12.04 -12.49
N ALA A 21 -2.01 -11.22 -11.71
CA ALA A 21 -3.37 -10.81 -12.02
C ALA A 21 -3.46 -9.69 -13.08
N GLY A 22 -2.33 -9.21 -13.61
CA GLY A 22 -2.27 -8.15 -14.62
C GLY A 22 -2.58 -6.75 -14.09
N LEU A 23 -2.57 -6.55 -12.76
CA LEU A 23 -2.89 -5.28 -12.11
C LEU A 23 -1.65 -4.40 -11.91
N LEU A 24 -0.48 -5.03 -11.83
CA LEU A 24 0.82 -4.38 -11.69
C LEU A 24 1.78 -4.84 -12.78
N GLU A 25 2.76 -3.99 -13.06
CA GLU A 25 3.93 -4.33 -13.86
C GLU A 25 5.20 -3.98 -13.10
N ARG A 26 6.23 -4.82 -13.22
CA ARG A 26 7.56 -4.55 -12.66
C ARG A 26 8.53 -4.20 -13.78
N ARG A 27 9.25 -3.10 -13.61
CA ARG A 27 10.28 -2.67 -14.54
C ARG A 27 11.58 -2.47 -13.77
N ARG A 28 12.67 -3.04 -14.27
CA ARG A 28 13.99 -2.71 -13.73
C ARG A 28 14.26 -1.24 -13.97
N SER A 29 14.81 -0.56 -12.98
CA SER A 29 15.21 0.83 -13.13
C SER A 29 16.35 0.92 -14.16
N THR A 30 16.27 1.92 -15.02
CA THR A 30 17.32 2.25 -16.00
C THR A 30 18.46 3.06 -15.39
N GLU A 31 18.23 3.63 -14.20
CA GLU A 31 19.22 4.42 -13.46
C GLU A 31 20.04 3.55 -12.49
N ASP A 32 19.42 2.48 -11.95
CA ASP A 32 20.07 1.52 -11.06
C ASP A 32 19.48 0.12 -11.29
N GLU A 33 20.25 -0.76 -11.92
CA GLU A 33 19.80 -2.12 -12.26
C GLU A 33 19.49 -3.00 -11.05
N ARG A 34 19.89 -2.58 -9.84
CA ARG A 34 19.56 -3.26 -8.58
C ARG A 34 18.14 -2.96 -8.11
N GLN A 35 17.49 -1.95 -8.67
CA GLN A 35 16.17 -1.51 -8.28
C GLN A 35 15.09 -2.01 -9.25
N VAL A 36 13.95 -2.39 -8.69
CA VAL A 36 12.75 -2.77 -9.45
C VAL A 36 11.63 -1.84 -9.06
N ASN A 37 11.14 -1.08 -10.03
CA ASN A 37 10.01 -0.19 -9.88
C ASN A 37 8.71 -0.94 -10.20
N VAL A 38 7.67 -0.67 -9.41
CA VAL A 38 6.35 -1.29 -9.55
C VAL A 38 5.36 -0.23 -9.99
N PHE A 39 4.62 -0.48 -11.06
CA PHE A 39 3.64 0.45 -11.62
C PHE A 39 2.27 -0.21 -11.73
N LEU A 40 1.20 0.58 -11.61
CA LEU A 40 -0.15 0.13 -11.93
C LEU A 40 -0.32 0.01 -13.45
N THR A 41 -0.95 -1.08 -13.89
CA THR A 41 -1.47 -1.19 -15.25
C THR A 41 -2.78 -0.39 -15.38
N ASP A 42 -3.32 -0.29 -16.60
CA ASP A 42 -4.67 0.28 -16.80
C ASP A 42 -5.73 -0.51 -16.04
N ALA A 43 -5.68 -1.84 -16.10
CA ALA A 43 -6.57 -2.72 -15.32
C ALA A 43 -6.42 -2.50 -13.80
N GLY A 44 -5.19 -2.29 -13.32
CA GLY A 44 -4.94 -1.93 -11.92
C GLY A 44 -5.56 -0.59 -11.53
N ARG A 45 -5.46 0.43 -12.39
CA ARG A 45 -6.09 1.74 -12.20
C ARG A 45 -7.62 1.65 -12.22
N ASP A 46 -8.18 0.86 -13.13
CA ASP A 46 -9.62 0.61 -13.21
C ASP A 46 -10.15 -0.04 -11.93
N LEU A 47 -9.49 -1.10 -11.45
CA LEU A 47 -9.88 -1.79 -10.23
C LEU A 47 -9.80 -0.86 -9.02
N LEU A 48 -8.75 -0.05 -8.92
CA LEU A 48 -8.61 0.94 -7.85
C LEU A 48 -9.76 1.95 -7.88
N ARG A 49 -10.18 2.39 -9.07
CA ARG A 49 -11.35 3.29 -9.23
C ARG A 49 -12.65 2.62 -8.81
N GLN A 50 -12.87 1.35 -9.15
CA GLN A 50 -14.04 0.59 -8.72
C GLN A 50 -14.07 0.38 -7.21
N SER A 51 -12.90 0.32 -6.57
CA SER A 51 -12.74 0.09 -5.13
C SER A 51 -12.83 1.37 -4.30
N LYS A 52 -13.10 2.55 -4.90
CA LYS A 52 -13.12 3.84 -4.17
C LYS A 52 -14.09 3.88 -3.00
N CYS A 53 -15.24 3.20 -3.10
CA CYS A 53 -16.24 3.14 -2.02
C CYS A 53 -15.79 2.31 -0.80
N LEU A 54 -14.70 1.55 -0.90
CA LEU A 54 -14.19 0.73 0.21
C LEU A 54 -13.78 1.62 1.38
N GLY A 55 -13.08 2.73 1.11
CA GLY A 55 -12.65 3.68 2.15
C GLY A 55 -13.84 4.25 2.90
N ASP A 56 -14.84 4.73 2.17
CA ASP A 56 -16.06 5.29 2.75
C ASP A 56 -16.81 4.26 3.60
N THR A 57 -16.92 3.03 3.11
CA THR A 57 -17.58 1.92 3.83
C THR A 57 -16.86 1.61 5.14
N LEU A 58 -15.53 1.58 5.15
CA LEU A 58 -14.74 1.33 6.36
C LEU A 58 -14.90 2.46 7.39
N VAL A 59 -14.90 3.71 6.94
CA VAL A 59 -15.13 4.87 7.81
C VAL A 59 -16.53 4.81 8.42
N GLU A 60 -17.56 4.58 7.61
CA GLU A 60 -18.94 4.44 8.08
C GLU A 60 -19.07 3.32 9.13
N ARG A 61 -18.51 2.14 8.86
CA ARG A 61 -18.58 0.98 9.75
C ARG A 61 -17.78 1.14 11.04
N SER A 62 -16.65 1.86 10.99
CA SER A 62 -15.85 2.14 12.18
C SER A 62 -16.53 3.16 13.12
N LYS A 63 -17.58 3.86 12.64
CA LYS A 63 -18.25 4.95 13.37
C LYS A 63 -17.29 6.10 13.74
N MET A 64 -16.22 6.25 12.96
CA MET A 64 -15.23 7.30 13.13
C MET A 64 -15.39 8.33 12.01
N THR A 65 -14.91 9.54 12.23
CA THR A 65 -14.75 10.51 11.14
C THR A 65 -13.51 10.17 10.31
N PRO A 66 -13.43 10.58 9.03
CA PRO A 66 -12.22 10.40 8.23
C PRO A 66 -10.96 10.94 8.92
N ALA A 67 -11.07 12.11 9.56
CA ALA A 67 -9.98 12.73 10.30
C ALA A 67 -9.54 11.89 11.51
N ALA A 68 -10.47 11.27 12.23
CA ALA A 68 -10.13 10.40 13.36
C ALA A 68 -9.43 9.11 12.91
N VAL A 69 -9.85 8.51 11.78
CA VAL A 69 -9.18 7.34 11.19
C VAL A 69 -7.77 7.69 10.74
N GLN A 70 -7.59 8.86 10.11
CA GLN A 70 -6.28 9.36 9.72
C GLN A 70 -5.37 9.55 10.94
N GLY A 71 -5.86 10.24 11.98
CA GLY A 71 -5.08 10.47 13.20
C GLY A 71 -4.68 9.18 13.91
N LEU A 72 -5.57 8.16 13.94
CA LEU A 72 -5.24 6.84 14.47
C LEU A 72 -4.11 6.17 13.68
N ASN A 73 -4.17 6.22 12.34
CA ASN A 73 -3.12 5.67 11.50
C ASN A 73 -1.78 6.38 11.73
N GLU A 74 -1.77 7.72 11.84
CA GLU A 74 -0.56 8.50 12.16
C GLU A 74 0.03 8.09 13.52
N GLN A 75 -0.80 7.95 14.56
CA GLN A 75 -0.35 7.50 15.88
C GLN A 75 0.23 6.08 15.85
N MET A 76 -0.40 5.17 15.09
CA MET A 76 0.11 3.81 14.91
C MET A 76 1.48 3.80 14.22
N GLN A 77 1.68 4.65 13.19
CA GLN A 77 2.96 4.77 12.50
C GLN A 77 4.06 5.30 13.42
N VAL A 78 3.77 6.32 14.24
CA VAL A 78 4.71 6.82 15.26
C VAL A 78 5.07 5.73 16.27
N PHE A 79 4.08 4.98 16.74
CA PHE A 79 4.29 3.88 17.67
C PHE A 79 5.16 2.77 17.06
N LEU A 80 4.88 2.34 15.83
CA LEU A 80 5.67 1.32 15.14
C LEU A 80 7.13 1.78 14.95
N ALA A 81 7.36 3.04 14.56
CA ALA A 81 8.72 3.58 14.44
C ALA A 81 9.46 3.53 15.78
N ALA A 82 8.82 3.97 16.86
CA ALA A 82 9.43 3.96 18.20
C ALA A 82 9.77 2.54 18.71
N VAL A 83 8.98 1.52 18.32
CA VAL A 83 9.22 0.13 18.71
C VAL A 83 10.28 -0.55 17.83
N SER A 84 10.40 -0.16 16.55
CA SER A 84 11.40 -0.72 15.64
C SER A 84 12.81 -0.14 15.83
N GLU A 85 12.95 0.99 16.52
CA GLU A 85 14.23 1.63 16.84
C GLU A 85 14.89 1.14 18.14
N GLY A 86 14.24 0.25 18.90
CA GLY A 86 14.76 -0.37 20.13
C GLY A 86 15.10 -1.85 19.96
#